data_AF-A0A7S2TRW6-F1
#
_entry.id   AF-A0A7S2TRW6-F1
#
_cell.length_a   1.000
_cell.length_b   1.000
_cell.length_c   1.000
_cell.angle_alpha   90.00
_cell.angle_beta   90.00
_cell.angle_gamma   90.00
#
_symmetry.space_group_name_H-M   'P 1'
#
loop_
_entity.id
_entity.type
_entity.pdbx_description
1 polymer ?
#
loop_
_entity_poly.entity_id
_entity_poly.type
_entity_poly.pdbx_seq_one_letter_code
_entity_poly.pdbx_strand_id
1 'polypeptide(L)'
;MDSGFEFVVKNGLCTEKDYSYVARQGGCEKSKCTAAAKISGYRDVPSRSSSALLEAVAEQPVSIAIEADKSVFQFYSSGVMDSSSCGERLDHGVLLVGYGEESGKKYWKVKNSWGASWGQNGYILLGRETEESAGTCGILLEPSYPTA
;
A
#
# COMPACT_ATOMS: atom_id res chain seq x y z
N MET A 1 1.37 5.65 8.37
CA MET A 1 1.96 4.28 8.45
C MET A 1 3.31 4.26 9.18
N ASP A 2 3.65 5.36 9.84
CA ASP A 2 5.03 5.77 10.01
C ASP A 2 5.73 5.04 11.15
N SER A 3 4.97 4.63 12.18
CA SER A 3 5.49 3.83 13.28
C SER A 3 6.16 2.54 12.81
N GLY A 4 5.69 1.97 11.70
CA GLY A 4 6.34 0.84 11.04
C GLY A 4 7.74 1.20 10.56
N PHE A 5 7.88 2.28 9.78
CA PHE A 5 9.18 2.75 9.29
C PHE A 5 10.12 3.17 10.42
N GLU A 6 9.62 3.91 11.41
CA GLU A 6 10.39 4.30 12.59
C GLU A 6 10.99 3.10 13.33
N PHE A 7 10.22 2.02 13.44
CA PHE A 7 10.71 0.79 14.04
C PHE A 7 11.90 0.24 13.25
N VAL A 8 11.82 0.22 11.92
CA VAL A 8 12.92 -0.26 11.06
C VAL A 8 14.15 0.65 11.14
N VAL A 9 13.97 1.98 11.21
CA VAL A 9 15.08 2.92 11.41
C VAL A 9 15.83 2.61 12.72
N LYS A 10 15.08 2.37 13.79
CA LYS A 10 15.63 2.14 15.13
C LYS A 10 16.24 0.74 15.29
N ASN A 11 15.58 -0.29 14.76
CA ASN A 11 15.87 -1.70 15.09
C ASN A 11 16.31 -2.56 13.90
N GLY A 12 16.02 -2.14 12.66
CA GLY A 12 16.06 -3.00 11.48
C GLY A 12 14.88 -3.98 11.42
N LEU A 13 14.85 -4.77 10.35
CA LEU A 13 13.88 -5.84 10.09
C LEU A 13 14.60 -7.15 9.85
N CYS A 14 14.11 -8.24 10.45
CA CYS A 14 14.54 -9.60 10.14
C CYS A 14 13.79 -10.17 8.93
N THR A 15 14.24 -11.33 8.46
CA THR A 15 13.57 -12.04 7.37
C THR A 15 12.31 -12.75 7.87
N GLU A 16 11.33 -12.96 6.98
CA GLU A 16 10.13 -13.77 7.26
C GLU A 16 10.48 -15.21 7.70
N LYS A 17 11.63 -15.73 7.24
CA LYS A 17 12.13 -17.05 7.66
C LYS A 17 12.54 -17.07 9.13
N ASP A 18 13.15 -15.98 9.61
CA ASP A 18 13.62 -15.88 10.99
C ASP A 18 12.49 -15.50 11.95
N TYR A 19 11.52 -14.71 11.47
CA TYR A 19 10.35 -14.28 12.24
C TYR A 19 9.07 -14.39 11.40
N SER A 20 8.50 -15.59 11.34
CA SER A 20 7.35 -15.88 10.49
C SER A 20 6.02 -15.33 11.03
N TYR A 21 5.14 -14.96 10.11
CA TYR A 21 3.78 -14.53 10.40
C TYR A 21 2.92 -15.66 10.95
N VAL A 22 2.21 -15.40 12.05
CA VAL A 22 1.38 -16.39 12.76
C VAL A 22 -0.08 -15.94 12.95
N ALA A 23 -0.51 -14.89 12.24
CA ALA A 23 -1.88 -14.35 12.25
C ALA A 23 -2.44 -13.95 13.63
N ARG A 24 -1.57 -13.71 14.62
CA ARG A 24 -1.94 -13.20 15.94
C ARG A 24 -0.76 -12.46 16.57
N GLN A 25 -1.06 -11.47 17.42
CA GLN A 25 -0.04 -10.83 18.21
C GLN A 25 0.45 -11.76 19.33
N GLY A 26 1.77 -11.85 19.49
CA GLY A 26 2.43 -12.53 20.60
C GLY A 26 3.41 -11.61 21.32
N GLY A 27 4.21 -12.17 22.23
CA GLY A 27 5.35 -11.45 22.79
C GLY A 27 6.42 -11.17 21.73
N CYS A 28 7.15 -10.07 21.88
CA CYS A 28 8.27 -9.74 20.99
C CYS A 28 9.44 -10.70 21.22
N GLU A 29 9.72 -11.58 20.26
CA GLU A 29 10.79 -12.57 20.32
C GLU A 29 12.08 -12.02 19.69
N LYS A 30 12.64 -10.96 20.29
CA LYS A 30 13.83 -10.26 19.75
C LYS A 30 15.01 -11.19 19.45
N SER A 31 15.19 -12.27 20.20
CA SER A 31 16.26 -13.26 19.99
C SER A 31 16.14 -14.02 18.66
N LYS A 32 14.95 -14.12 18.07
CA LYS A 32 14.73 -14.70 16.74
C LYS A 32 15.02 -13.71 15.61
N CYS A 33 15.07 -12.41 15.91
CA CYS A 33 15.20 -11.36 14.91
C CYS A 33 16.65 -10.90 14.78
N THR A 34 17.35 -11.41 13.75
CA THR A 34 18.60 -10.81 13.30
C THR A 34 18.28 -9.81 12.19
N ALA A 35 18.68 -8.55 12.35
CA ALA A 35 18.39 -7.51 11.37
C ALA A 35 19.06 -7.83 10.02
N ALA A 36 18.24 -8.06 9.00
CA ALA A 36 18.63 -8.34 7.62
C ALA A 36 18.48 -7.11 6.72
N ALA A 37 17.60 -6.17 7.08
CA ALA A 37 17.40 -4.91 6.38
C ALA A 37 17.28 -3.75 7.37
N LYS A 38 17.69 -2.56 6.94
CA LYS A 38 17.56 -1.31 7.69
C LYS A 38 17.32 -0.17 6.70
N ILE A 39 16.60 0.84 7.15
CA ILE A 39 16.33 2.08 6.40
C ILE A 39 16.89 3.25 7.21
N SER A 40 17.27 4.34 6.54
CA SER A 40 17.77 5.56 7.21
C SER A 40 16.64 6.51 7.60
N GLY A 41 15.48 6.40 6.96
CA GLY A 41 14.31 7.24 7.22
C GLY A 41 13.10 6.82 6.41
N TYR A 42 12.14 7.73 6.29
CA TYR A 42 10.98 7.61 5.42
C TYR A 42 10.51 9.01 5.02
N ARG A 43 9.67 9.09 3.99
CA ARG A 43 9.07 10.33 3.51
C ARG A 43 7.60 10.11 3.20
N ASP A 44 6.81 11.12 3.54
CA ASP A 44 5.42 11.21 3.12
C ASP A 44 5.37 11.85 1.73
N VAL A 45 4.51 11.31 0.89
CA VAL A 45 4.13 11.93 -0.38
C VAL A 45 3.04 12.96 -0.08
N PRO A 46 3.08 14.16 -0.69
CA PRO A 46 2.03 15.16 -0.51
C PRO A 46 0.63 14.59 -0.74
N SER A 47 -0.23 14.78 0.26
CA SER A 47 -1.63 14.35 0.22
C SER A 47 -2.37 15.01 -0.94
N ARG A 48 -3.32 14.29 -1.56
CA ARG A 48 -4.12 14.75 -2.71
C ARG A 48 -3.30 15.16 -3.94
N SER A 49 -2.08 14.63 -4.09
CA SER A 49 -1.23 14.89 -5.26
C SER A 49 -0.99 13.63 -6.07
N SER A 50 -1.78 13.44 -7.14
CA SER A 50 -1.56 12.31 -8.06
C SER A 50 -0.20 12.40 -8.77
N SER A 51 0.32 13.60 -9.03
CA SER A 51 1.63 13.78 -9.67
C SER A 51 2.76 13.38 -8.72
N ALA A 52 2.72 13.80 -7.47
CA ALA A 52 3.75 13.42 -6.50
C ALA A 52 3.72 11.91 -6.20
N LEU A 53 2.53 11.29 -6.16
CA LEU A 53 2.43 9.83 -6.01
C LEU A 53 2.94 9.08 -7.24
N LEU A 54 2.70 9.60 -8.45
CA LEU A 54 3.27 9.06 -9.69
C LEU A 54 4.80 9.06 -9.65
N GLU A 55 5.39 10.19 -9.27
CA GLU A 55 6.84 10.33 -9.15
C GLU A 55 7.40 9.36 -8.12
N ALA A 56 6.78 9.28 -6.94
CA ALA A 56 7.24 8.38 -5.88
C ALA A 56 7.18 6.90 -6.28
N VAL A 57 6.06 6.46 -6.88
CA VAL A 57 5.90 5.05 -7.28
C VAL A 57 6.75 4.67 -8.49
N ALA A 58 7.13 5.63 -9.34
CA ALA A 58 8.05 5.38 -10.44
C ALA A 58 9.45 4.99 -9.94
N GLU A 59 9.86 5.52 -8.78
CA GLU A 59 11.16 5.21 -8.16
C GLU A 59 11.13 3.93 -7.32
N GLN A 60 10.05 3.69 -6.57
CA GLN A 60 9.94 2.53 -5.68
C GLN A 60 8.50 2.25 -5.23
N PRO A 61 8.17 1.06 -4.72
CA PRO A 61 6.86 0.82 -4.10
C PRO A 61 6.56 1.79 -2.94
N VAL A 62 5.31 2.23 -2.86
CA VAL A 62 4.82 3.20 -1.87
C VAL A 62 3.78 2.54 -0.97
N SER A 63 3.93 2.68 0.35
CA SER A 63 2.90 2.27 1.30
C SER A 63 1.76 3.27 1.23
N ILE A 64 0.52 2.79 1.12
CA ILE A 64 -0.67 3.63 1.05
C ILE A 64 -1.76 3.09 1.97
N ALA A 65 -2.67 3.97 2.39
CA ALA A 65 -3.92 3.57 3.02
C ALA A 65 -5.09 3.77 2.06
N ILE A 66 -6.12 2.95 2.20
CA ILE A 66 -7.37 3.00 1.44
C ILE A 66 -8.57 2.66 2.34
N GLU A 67 -9.79 2.98 1.89
CA GLU A 67 -11.04 2.40 2.43
C GLU A 67 -11.35 1.08 1.71
N ALA A 68 -11.39 -0.02 2.46
CA ALA A 68 -11.55 -1.38 1.94
C ALA A 68 -12.77 -2.12 2.51
N ASP A 69 -13.51 -1.53 3.46
CA ASP A 69 -14.73 -2.10 4.04
C ASP A 69 -15.96 -2.10 3.11
N LYS A 70 -15.87 -1.46 1.94
CA LYS A 70 -16.97 -1.36 0.97
C LYS A 70 -17.07 -2.58 0.07
N SER A 71 -18.30 -3.00 -0.25
CA SER A 71 -18.57 -4.18 -1.09
C SER A 71 -17.90 -4.13 -2.47
N VAL A 72 -17.76 -2.93 -3.05
CA VAL A 72 -17.06 -2.76 -4.33
C VAL A 72 -15.60 -3.21 -4.27
N PHE A 73 -14.94 -2.99 -3.13
CA PHE A 73 -13.58 -3.45 -2.88
C PHE A 73 -13.57 -4.94 -2.49
N GLN A 74 -14.41 -5.34 -1.54
CA GLN A 74 -14.44 -6.72 -1.02
C GLN A 74 -14.64 -7.77 -2.12
N PHE A 75 -15.53 -7.49 -3.08
CA PHE A 75 -15.86 -8.41 -4.17
C PHE A 75 -15.14 -8.11 -5.49
N TYR A 76 -14.11 -7.25 -5.47
CA TYR A 76 -13.30 -7.00 -6.65
C TYR A 76 -12.68 -8.30 -7.19
N SER A 77 -12.76 -8.49 -8.51
CA SER A 77 -12.21 -9.66 -9.20
C SER A 77 -11.23 -9.28 -10.32
N SER A 78 -11.57 -8.29 -11.16
CA SER A 78 -10.73 -7.91 -12.30
C SER A 78 -11.08 -6.53 -12.88
N GLY A 79 -10.24 -6.04 -13.79
CA GLY A 79 -10.39 -4.77 -14.49
C GLY A 79 -9.99 -3.54 -13.64
N VAL A 80 -10.09 -2.35 -14.23
CA VAL A 80 -9.89 -1.09 -13.50
C VAL A 80 -11.14 -0.76 -12.68
N MET A 81 -11.02 -0.81 -11.36
CA MET A 81 -12.05 -0.41 -10.42
C MET A 81 -12.04 1.11 -10.26
N ASP A 82 -13.05 1.75 -10.83
CA ASP A 82 -13.24 3.19 -10.82
C ASP A 82 -14.65 3.49 -10.30
N SER A 83 -14.77 3.55 -8.97
CA SER A 83 -16.07 3.67 -8.28
C SER A 83 -15.98 4.60 -7.09
N SER A 84 -16.88 5.59 -7.07
CA SER A 84 -17.08 6.48 -5.92
C SER A 84 -17.69 5.79 -4.69
N SER A 85 -18.18 4.54 -4.84
CA SER A 85 -18.75 3.76 -3.73
C SER A 85 -17.71 3.21 -2.76
N CYS A 86 -16.41 3.39 -3.03
CA CYS A 86 -15.34 2.96 -2.16
C CYS A 86 -15.12 3.89 -0.95
N GLY A 87 -15.42 5.19 -1.10
CA GLY A 87 -15.25 6.21 -0.06
C GLY A 87 -13.80 6.67 0.18
N GLU A 88 -13.58 7.32 1.32
CA GLU A 88 -12.33 7.98 1.75
C GLU A 88 -11.98 7.77 3.24
N ARG A 89 -12.74 6.95 3.98
CA ARG A 89 -12.53 6.59 5.39
C ARG A 89 -11.53 5.45 5.50
N LEU A 90 -10.25 5.81 5.44
CA LEU A 90 -9.11 4.90 5.46
C LEU A 90 -9.20 3.88 6.61
N ASP A 91 -9.08 2.60 6.27
CA ASP A 91 -9.17 1.49 7.23
C ASP A 91 -8.18 0.34 6.93
N HIS A 92 -7.48 0.39 5.79
CA HIS A 92 -6.65 -0.71 5.33
C HIS A 92 -5.34 -0.24 4.69
N GLY A 93 -4.22 -0.84 5.10
CA GLY A 93 -2.88 -0.56 4.58
C GLY A 93 -2.49 -1.54 3.47
N VAL A 94 -2.03 -1.02 2.33
CA VAL A 94 -1.66 -1.79 1.14
C VAL A 94 -0.41 -1.20 0.47
N LEU A 95 0.12 -1.90 -0.54
CA LEU A 95 1.34 -1.49 -1.23
C LEU A 95 1.04 -1.09 -2.68
N LEU A 96 1.27 0.16 -3.03
CA LEU A 96 1.27 0.62 -4.40
C LEU A 96 2.57 0.19 -5.08
N VAL A 97 2.46 -0.57 -6.18
CA VAL A 97 3.62 -1.18 -6.87
C VAL A 97 3.79 -0.71 -8.31
N GLY A 98 2.94 0.19 -8.78
CA GLY A 98 3.04 0.77 -10.12
C GLY A 98 1.75 1.42 -10.57
N TYR A 99 1.73 1.80 -11.85
CA TYR A 99 0.59 2.38 -12.54
C TYR A 99 0.63 2.00 -14.01
N GLY A 100 -0.47 2.23 -14.71
CA GLY A 100 -0.54 1.97 -16.15
C GLY A 100 -1.83 2.47 -16.75
N GLU A 101 -2.13 1.94 -17.93
CA GLU A 101 -3.38 2.17 -18.64
C GLU A 101 -3.87 0.83 -19.21
N GLU A 102 -5.17 0.56 -19.08
CA GLU A 102 -5.84 -0.60 -19.64
C GLU A 102 -7.11 -0.14 -20.35
N SER A 103 -7.22 -0.41 -21.65
CA SER A 103 -8.39 -0.03 -22.47
C SER A 103 -8.78 1.45 -22.35
N GLY A 104 -7.80 2.36 -22.33
CA GLY A 104 -8.01 3.80 -22.19
C GLY A 104 -8.28 4.28 -20.75
N LYS A 105 -8.25 3.38 -19.75
CA LYS A 105 -8.41 3.73 -18.33
C LYS A 105 -7.09 3.67 -17.61
N LYS A 106 -6.65 4.80 -17.07
CA LYS A 106 -5.45 4.90 -16.22
C LYS A 106 -5.72 4.26 -14.86
N TYR A 107 -4.73 3.56 -14.34
CA TYR A 107 -4.87 2.87 -13.05
C TYR A 107 -3.61 2.95 -12.20
N TRP A 108 -3.82 2.74 -10.90
CA TRP A 108 -2.83 2.37 -9.90
C TRP A 108 -2.83 0.85 -9.71
N LYS A 109 -1.67 0.20 -9.72
CA LYS A 109 -1.54 -1.23 -9.43
C LYS A 109 -1.16 -1.43 -7.97
N VAL A 110 -2.08 -1.99 -7.21
CA VAL A 110 -1.95 -2.14 -5.75
C VAL A 110 -1.89 -3.61 -5.38
N LYS A 111 -0.90 -3.98 -4.57
CA LYS A 111 -0.75 -5.30 -3.97
C LYS A 111 -1.51 -5.34 -2.64
N ASN A 112 -2.45 -6.26 -2.53
CA ASN A 112 -3.22 -6.49 -1.32
C ASN A 112 -2.60 -7.63 -0.46
N SER A 113 -3.12 -7.81 0.75
CA SER A 113 -2.70 -8.81 1.74
C SER A 113 -3.74 -9.91 1.98
N TRP A 114 -4.76 -10.05 1.12
CA TRP A 114 -5.85 -11.02 1.24
C TRP A 114 -5.64 -12.31 0.44
N GLY A 115 -4.40 -12.59 0.05
CA GLY A 115 -4.04 -13.80 -0.69
C GLY A 115 -4.32 -13.71 -2.19
N ALA A 116 -3.80 -14.70 -2.93
CA ALA A 116 -3.82 -14.68 -4.40
C ALA A 116 -5.20 -14.99 -5.01
N SER A 117 -6.13 -15.57 -4.25
CA SER A 117 -7.49 -15.86 -4.72
C SER A 117 -8.39 -14.62 -4.83
N TRP A 118 -7.98 -13.51 -4.22
CA TRP A 118 -8.72 -12.25 -4.27
C TRP A 118 -8.22 -11.36 -5.41
N GLY A 119 -9.13 -10.68 -6.11
CA GLY A 119 -8.79 -9.78 -7.20
C GLY A 119 -7.98 -10.45 -8.33
N GLN A 120 -7.07 -9.69 -8.92
CA GLN A 120 -6.19 -10.17 -9.98
C GLN A 120 -4.92 -10.76 -9.38
N ASN A 121 -4.99 -12.02 -8.92
CA ASN A 121 -3.87 -12.73 -8.27
C ASN A 121 -3.35 -12.00 -7.02
N GLY A 122 -4.24 -11.45 -6.20
CA GLY A 122 -3.90 -10.66 -4.99
C GLY A 122 -3.66 -9.17 -5.26
N TYR A 123 -3.90 -8.69 -6.47
CA TYR A 123 -3.77 -7.28 -6.86
C TYR A 123 -5.12 -6.66 -7.24
N ILE A 124 -5.17 -5.34 -7.17
CA ILE A 124 -6.27 -4.52 -7.68
C ILE A 124 -5.72 -3.39 -8.56
N LEU A 125 -6.47 -3.08 -9.61
CA LEU A 125 -6.25 -1.89 -10.44
C LEU A 125 -7.25 -0.83 -10.00
N LEU A 126 -6.81 0.18 -9.26
CA LEU A 126 -7.66 1.31 -8.84
C LEU A 126 -7.64 2.40 -9.91
N GLY A 127 -8.78 3.02 -10.18
CA GLY A 127 -8.87 4.18 -11.08
C GLY A 127 -7.87 5.26 -10.68
N ARG A 128 -7.16 5.80 -11.68
CA ARG A 128 -6.23 6.92 -11.46
C ARG A 128 -6.82 8.19 -12.04
N GLU A 129 -7.28 9.04 -11.13
CA GLU A 129 -7.75 10.38 -11.45
C GLU A 129 -6.58 11.36 -11.68
N THR A 130 -6.85 12.45 -12.38
CA THR A 130 -5.83 13.43 -12.79
C THR A 130 -5.82 14.71 -11.96
N GLU A 131 -6.65 14.83 -10.91
CA GLU A 131 -6.81 16.07 -10.14
C GLU A 131 -6.63 15.89 -8.63
N GLU A 132 -6.61 17.02 -7.91
CA GLU A 132 -6.50 17.12 -6.45
C GLU A 132 -7.73 16.56 -5.72
N SER A 133 -7.87 15.24 -5.74
CA SER A 133 -8.89 14.50 -5.01
C SER A 133 -8.26 13.58 -3.97
N ALA A 134 -9.08 12.90 -3.18
CA ALA A 134 -8.60 11.81 -2.33
C ALA A 134 -8.13 10.60 -3.18
N GLY A 135 -8.46 10.56 -4.47
CA GLY A 135 -8.31 9.41 -5.36
C GLY A 135 -9.30 8.29 -5.01
N THR A 136 -9.41 7.29 -5.90
CA THR A 136 -10.27 6.13 -5.67
C THR A 136 -9.91 5.45 -4.34
N CYS A 137 -10.91 5.24 -3.48
CA CYS A 137 -10.76 4.67 -2.14
C CYS A 137 -9.86 5.48 -1.18
N GLY A 138 -9.57 6.77 -1.46
CA GLY A 138 -8.69 7.58 -0.61
C GLY A 138 -7.19 7.34 -0.80
N ILE A 139 -6.78 6.66 -1.88
CA ILE A 139 -5.37 6.30 -2.16
C ILE A 139 -4.36 7.46 -2.07
N LEU A 140 -4.78 8.70 -2.32
CA LEU A 140 -3.90 9.88 -2.30
C LEU A 140 -3.80 10.52 -0.90
N LEU A 141 -4.48 10.01 0.12
CA LEU A 141 -4.59 10.68 1.42
C LEU A 141 -3.38 10.47 2.32
N GLU A 142 -2.94 9.22 2.51
CA GLU A 142 -1.79 8.86 3.34
C GLU A 142 -0.77 7.97 2.60
N PRO A 143 -0.06 8.48 1.58
CA PRO A 143 1.06 7.77 0.94
C PRO A 143 2.42 8.05 1.61
N SER A 144 3.22 7.02 1.88
CA SER A 144 4.60 7.17 2.38
C SER A 144 5.53 6.02 1.99
N TYR A 145 6.84 6.30 1.92
CA TYR A 145 7.85 5.33 1.48
C TYR A 145 9.14 5.42 2.31
N PRO A 146 9.86 4.29 2.49
CA PRO A 146 11.14 4.29 3.21
C PRO A 146 12.26 4.92 2.38
N THR A 147 13.23 5.52 3.05
CA THR A 147 14.49 5.99 2.45
C THR A 147 15.66 5.17 2.98
N ALA A 148 16.55 4.72 2.10
CA ALA A 148 17.75 3.97 2.43
C ALA A 148 18.96 4.91 2.55
#